data_AF-A0AAV2A5L3-F1
#
_entry.id   AF-A0AAV2A5L3-F1
#
_cell.length_a   1.000
_cell.length_b   1.000
_cell.length_c   1.000
_cell.angle_alpha   90.00
_cell.angle_beta   90.00
_cell.angle_gamma   90.00
#
_symmetry.space_group_name_H-M   'P 1'
#
loop_
_entity.id
_entity.type
_entity.pdbx_description
1 polymer ?
#
loop_
_entity_poly.entity_id
_entity_poly.type
_entity_poly.pdbx_seq_one_letter_code
_entity_poly.pdbx_strand_id
1 'polypeptide(L)'
;MGDGLNLPLVINTWAFTNGTAKAWNVISKEGRSALDAVEEGCSQCEIEQCDHTVGYGGSPDENGETTLDAMIMDGVTHNVGAVGALRRVKSAISVARKVLEHTEHTLLVGDQATQFALSTGFKEENLSTDFSLSLWKQWKQNNCQPNYWMNVVPDPKTSCGPYKVLPFVDKSGTTNINPSKFGIDNHDTIGMIVIDGNGRIAGGTSSNGAKFKIPGNCVY
;
A
#
# COMPACT_ATOMS: atom_id res chain seq x y z
N MET A 1 -14.99 23.84 -32.95
CA MET A 1 -15.77 23.47 -31.75
C MET A 1 -14.88 22.48 -31.04
N GLY A 2 -14.34 22.87 -29.87
CA GLY A 2 -13.26 22.12 -29.23
C GLY A 2 -13.71 20.72 -28.85
N ASP A 3 -12.91 19.72 -29.18
CA ASP A 3 -13.05 18.34 -28.72
C ASP A 3 -13.03 18.34 -27.18
N GLY A 4 -14.20 18.46 -26.57
CA GLY A 4 -14.35 18.33 -25.13
C GLY A 4 -13.94 16.91 -24.73
N LEU A 5 -13.13 16.79 -23.68
CA LEU A 5 -12.80 15.50 -23.10
C LEU A 5 -14.12 14.75 -22.79
N ASN A 6 -14.27 13.53 -23.30
CA ASN A 6 -15.39 12.66 -22.91
C ASN A 6 -15.19 12.23 -21.46
N LEU A 7 -15.79 12.98 -20.53
CA LEU A 7 -15.84 12.68 -19.11
C LEU A 7 -17.15 11.96 -18.76
N PRO A 8 -17.16 11.10 -17.73
CA PRO A 8 -16.08 10.84 -16.77
C PRO A 8 -14.96 9.92 -17.27
N LEU A 9 -13.82 9.89 -16.55
CA LEU A 9 -12.65 9.05 -16.83
C LEU A 9 -12.17 8.34 -15.55
N VAL A 10 -11.85 7.05 -15.64
CA VAL A 10 -11.24 6.26 -14.56
C VAL A 10 -10.02 5.55 -15.12
N ILE A 11 -8.88 5.68 -14.45
CA ILE A 11 -7.64 4.99 -14.77
C ILE A 11 -7.09 4.37 -13.50
N ASN A 12 -6.63 3.13 -13.57
CA ASN A 12 -5.87 2.50 -12.49
C ASN A 12 -4.64 1.78 -13.03
N THR A 13 -3.69 1.48 -12.14
CA THR A 13 -2.56 0.61 -12.42
C THR A 13 -3.00 -0.85 -12.57
N TRP A 14 -2.29 -1.60 -13.41
CA TRP A 14 -2.47 -3.04 -13.63
C TRP A 14 -3.85 -3.46 -14.15
N ALA A 15 -4.06 -4.77 -14.32
CA ALA A 15 -5.28 -5.34 -14.88
C ALA A 15 -6.39 -5.55 -13.84
N PHE A 16 -6.53 -4.64 -12.87
CA PHE A 16 -7.53 -4.70 -11.79
C PHE A 16 -8.90 -4.17 -12.25
N THR A 17 -9.50 -4.85 -13.22
CA THR A 17 -10.72 -4.40 -13.90
C THR A 17 -11.93 -4.26 -12.97
N ASN A 18 -12.02 -5.06 -11.90
CA ASN A 18 -13.06 -4.95 -10.89
C ASN A 18 -12.99 -3.61 -10.13
N GLY A 19 -11.77 -3.16 -9.78
CA GLY A 19 -11.55 -1.85 -9.17
C GLY A 19 -11.99 -0.72 -10.09
N THR A 20 -11.60 -0.79 -11.37
CA THR A 20 -12.04 0.18 -12.40
C THR A 20 -13.55 0.20 -12.55
N ALA A 21 -14.18 -0.98 -12.64
CA ALA A 21 -15.62 -1.12 -12.85
C ALA A 21 -16.41 -0.61 -11.63
N LYS A 22 -15.92 -0.86 -10.42
CA LYS A 22 -16.49 -0.33 -9.17
C LYS A 22 -16.44 1.19 -9.14
N ALA A 23 -15.28 1.80 -9.38
CA ALA A 23 -15.12 3.25 -9.45
C ALA A 23 -16.01 3.87 -10.55
N TRP A 24 -16.08 3.24 -11.73
CA TRP A 24 -16.95 3.68 -12.82
C TRP A 24 -18.43 3.68 -12.42
N ASN A 25 -18.91 2.63 -11.74
CA ASN A 25 -20.30 2.57 -11.28
C ASN A 25 -20.61 3.71 -10.29
N VAL A 26 -19.68 4.03 -9.39
CA VAL A 26 -19.85 5.10 -8.38
C VAL A 26 -20.05 6.47 -9.05
N ILE A 27 -19.25 6.82 -10.05
CA ILE A 27 -19.41 8.11 -10.74
C ILE A 27 -20.54 8.12 -11.78
N SER A 28 -20.72 7.04 -12.55
CA SER A 28 -21.62 7.04 -13.70
C SER A 28 -23.07 6.66 -13.38
N LYS A 29 -23.29 5.79 -12.39
CA LYS A 29 -24.62 5.29 -12.02
C LYS A 29 -25.12 5.92 -10.73
N GLU A 30 -24.27 6.05 -9.72
CA GLU A 30 -24.65 6.61 -8.42
C GLU A 30 -24.54 8.14 -8.40
N GLY A 31 -23.77 8.73 -9.31
CA GLY A 31 -23.56 10.19 -9.37
C GLY A 31 -22.77 10.75 -8.18
N ARG A 32 -21.97 9.91 -7.52
CA ARG A 32 -21.10 10.29 -6.40
C ARG A 32 -19.81 10.96 -6.90
N SER A 33 -19.03 11.53 -5.98
CA SER A 33 -17.85 12.32 -6.31
C SER A 33 -16.69 11.48 -6.87
N ALA A 34 -15.73 12.13 -7.53
CA ALA A 34 -14.47 11.47 -7.91
C ALA A 34 -13.75 10.86 -6.71
N LEU A 35 -13.78 11.53 -5.55
CA LEU A 35 -13.17 11.05 -4.30
C LEU A 35 -13.81 9.76 -3.80
N ASP A 36 -15.15 9.68 -3.87
CA ASP A 36 -15.89 8.45 -3.54
C ASP A 36 -15.49 7.29 -4.45
N ALA A 37 -15.34 7.56 -5.74
CA ALA A 37 -15.01 6.52 -6.71
C ALA A 37 -13.59 5.97 -6.53
N VAL A 38 -12.63 6.83 -6.19
CA VAL A 38 -11.28 6.40 -5.84
C VAL A 38 -11.30 5.51 -4.60
N GLU A 39 -11.96 5.93 -3.52
CA GLU A 39 -12.05 5.15 -2.29
C GLU A 39 -12.64 3.76 -2.57
N GLU A 40 -13.79 3.71 -3.24
CA GLU A 40 -14.52 2.47 -3.52
C GLU A 40 -13.76 1.55 -4.48
N GLY A 41 -13.10 2.12 -5.50
CA GLY A 41 -12.31 1.37 -6.47
C GLY A 41 -11.06 0.74 -5.87
N CYS A 42 -10.32 1.48 -5.04
CA CYS A 42 -9.17 0.94 -4.31
C CYS A 42 -9.61 -0.04 -3.21
N SER A 43 -10.70 0.24 -2.49
CA SER A 43 -11.27 -0.67 -1.48
C SER A 43 -11.67 -2.01 -2.08
N GLN A 44 -12.16 -2.02 -3.33
CA GLN A 44 -12.46 -3.27 -4.04
C GLN A 44 -11.22 -4.17 -4.13
N CYS A 45 -10.04 -3.60 -4.43
CA CYS A 45 -8.81 -4.36 -4.46
C CYS A 45 -8.27 -4.75 -3.08
N GLU A 46 -8.53 -3.95 -2.05
CA GLU A 46 -8.20 -4.33 -0.66
C GLU A 46 -9.00 -5.55 -0.21
N ILE A 47 -10.26 -5.68 -0.67
CA ILE A 47 -11.15 -6.80 -0.37
C ILE A 47 -10.79 -8.03 -1.21
N GLU A 48 -10.57 -7.85 -2.50
CA GLU A 48 -10.22 -8.94 -3.43
C GLU A 48 -8.78 -9.42 -3.28
N GLN A 49 -7.96 -8.69 -2.51
CA GLN A 49 -6.53 -8.96 -2.33
C GLN A 49 -5.82 -9.00 -3.68
N CYS A 50 -6.03 -7.98 -4.52
CA CYS A 50 -5.52 -7.91 -5.90
C CYS A 50 -4.02 -8.28 -5.96
N ASP A 51 -3.70 -9.34 -6.73
CA ASP A 51 -2.38 -9.99 -6.86
C ASP A 51 -1.66 -10.31 -5.54
N HIS A 52 -2.39 -10.36 -4.43
CA HIS A 52 -1.87 -10.42 -3.06
C HIS A 52 -0.92 -9.27 -2.69
N THR A 53 -0.96 -8.15 -3.41
CA THR A 53 -0.12 -6.95 -3.17
C THR A 53 -0.90 -5.75 -2.64
N VAL A 54 -2.24 -5.86 -2.61
CA VAL A 54 -3.14 -4.86 -2.04
C VAL A 54 -3.97 -5.49 -0.93
N GLY A 55 -4.18 -4.73 0.15
CA GLY A 55 -5.00 -5.17 1.28
C GLY A 55 -4.37 -6.28 2.12
N TYR A 56 -5.21 -6.94 2.91
CA TYR A 56 -4.79 -7.96 3.88
C TYR A 56 -4.35 -9.27 3.20
N GLY A 57 -3.69 -10.13 3.96
CA GLY A 57 -3.38 -11.50 3.55
C GLY A 57 -2.37 -11.63 2.41
N GLY A 58 -1.64 -10.56 2.11
CA GLY A 58 -0.62 -10.51 1.08
C GLY A 58 0.79 -10.55 1.64
N SER A 59 1.60 -9.55 1.31
CA SER A 59 3.02 -9.43 1.65
C SER A 59 3.27 -9.17 3.15
N PRO A 60 3.70 -10.19 3.94
CA PRO A 60 4.07 -9.95 5.33
C PRO A 60 5.47 -9.34 5.42
N ASP A 61 5.75 -8.61 6.50
CA ASP A 61 7.09 -8.14 6.85
C ASP A 61 7.99 -9.28 7.37
N GLU A 62 9.24 -8.96 7.73
CA GLU A 62 10.20 -9.95 8.23
C GLU A 62 9.80 -10.63 9.57
N ASN A 63 8.86 -10.01 10.30
CA ASN A 63 8.25 -10.50 11.52
C ASN A 63 6.97 -11.32 11.28
N GLY A 64 6.50 -11.39 10.02
CA GLY A 64 5.33 -12.16 9.63
C GLY A 64 4.03 -11.37 9.71
N GLU A 65 4.09 -10.05 9.87
CA GLU A 65 2.93 -9.19 9.98
C GLU A 65 2.65 -8.44 8.68
N THR A 66 1.40 -8.44 8.24
CA THR A 66 0.96 -7.61 7.12
C THR A 66 0.68 -6.20 7.61
N THR A 67 1.29 -5.20 6.96
CA THR A 67 1.06 -3.77 7.23
C THR A 67 0.67 -3.06 5.94
N LEU A 68 -0.30 -2.14 6.02
CA LEU A 68 -0.90 -1.51 4.85
C LEU A 68 -0.51 -0.04 4.75
N ASP A 69 -0.32 0.43 3.52
CA ASP A 69 -0.02 1.81 3.19
C ASP A 69 -1.08 2.31 2.21
N ALA A 70 -1.69 3.47 2.47
CA ALA A 70 -2.68 4.06 1.57
C ALA A 70 -2.68 5.58 1.64
N MET A 71 -3.10 6.22 0.54
CA MET A 71 -3.23 7.67 0.42
C MET A 71 -4.42 7.99 -0.47
N ILE A 72 -5.10 9.10 -0.18
CA ILE A 72 -6.15 9.66 -1.02
C ILE A 72 -6.02 11.18 -1.07
N MET A 73 -6.25 11.76 -2.24
CA MET A 73 -6.16 13.19 -2.52
C MET A 73 -7.43 13.68 -3.22
N ASP A 74 -7.98 14.77 -2.70
CA ASP A 74 -9.02 15.55 -3.37
C ASP A 74 -8.37 16.65 -4.22
N GLY A 75 -8.54 16.56 -5.54
CA GLY A 75 -7.99 17.52 -6.49
C GLY A 75 -8.70 18.88 -6.49
N VAL A 76 -9.87 19.02 -5.86
CA VAL A 76 -10.57 20.31 -5.76
C VAL A 76 -10.00 21.16 -4.62
N THR A 77 -9.81 20.54 -3.45
CA THR A 77 -9.32 21.22 -2.25
C THR A 77 -7.80 21.15 -2.08
N HIS A 78 -7.14 20.24 -2.82
CA HIS A 78 -5.76 19.82 -2.63
C HIS A 78 -5.48 19.17 -1.26
N ASN A 79 -6.52 18.76 -0.54
CA ASN A 79 -6.36 18.03 0.72
C ASN A 79 -5.90 16.60 0.43
N VAL A 80 -5.06 16.09 1.34
CA VAL A 80 -4.49 14.75 1.26
C VAL A 80 -4.62 14.10 2.63
N GLY A 81 -5.00 12.83 2.65
CA GLY A 81 -4.92 11.98 3.82
C GLY A 81 -4.19 10.68 3.49
N ALA A 82 -3.39 10.20 4.42
CA ALA A 82 -2.55 9.03 4.23
C ALA A 82 -2.34 8.26 5.54
N VAL A 83 -2.12 6.97 5.38
CA VAL A 83 -1.69 6.05 6.43
C VAL A 83 -0.50 5.24 5.96
N GLY A 84 0.47 5.04 6.85
CA GLY A 84 1.66 4.22 6.60
C GLY A 84 1.89 3.20 7.70
N ALA A 85 2.37 2.02 7.34
CA ALA A 85 2.52 0.87 8.23
C ALA A 85 1.25 0.63 9.08
N LEU A 86 0.06 0.80 8.51
CA LEU A 86 -1.20 0.62 9.22
C LEU A 86 -1.36 -0.85 9.60
N ARG A 87 -1.62 -1.09 10.88
CA ARG A 87 -1.72 -2.43 11.45
C ARG A 87 -3.18 -2.73 11.77
N ARG A 88 -3.57 -3.99 11.59
CA ARG A 88 -4.82 -4.55 12.13
C ARG A 88 -6.12 -3.87 11.67
N VAL A 89 -6.12 -3.18 10.53
CA VAL A 89 -7.33 -2.60 9.91
C VAL A 89 -7.26 -2.85 8.41
N LYS A 90 -8.31 -3.45 7.83
CA LYS A 90 -8.30 -3.89 6.42
C LYS A 90 -8.47 -2.74 5.42
N SER A 91 -9.34 -1.78 5.75
CA SER A 91 -9.77 -0.70 4.85
C SER A 91 -8.80 0.49 4.87
N ALA A 92 -7.57 0.31 4.39
CA ALA A 92 -6.51 1.30 4.54
C ALA A 92 -6.84 2.62 3.84
N ILE A 93 -7.36 2.59 2.60
CA ILE A 93 -7.72 3.83 1.89
C ILE A 93 -8.88 4.59 2.55
N SER A 94 -9.83 3.88 3.14
CA SER A 94 -10.91 4.52 3.92
C SER A 94 -10.39 5.16 5.20
N VAL A 95 -9.39 4.57 5.87
CA VAL A 95 -8.73 5.24 7.00
C VAL A 95 -7.99 6.49 6.53
N ALA A 96 -7.26 6.41 5.40
CA ALA A 96 -6.62 7.58 4.79
C ALA A 96 -7.62 8.70 4.48
N ARG A 97 -8.81 8.36 3.98
CA ARG A 97 -9.90 9.33 3.80
C ARG A 97 -10.35 9.96 5.11
N LYS A 98 -10.40 9.19 6.21
CA LYS A 98 -10.71 9.76 7.54
C LYS A 98 -9.63 10.70 8.06
N VAL A 99 -8.36 10.47 7.73
CA VAL A 99 -7.28 11.44 8.00
C VAL A 99 -7.54 12.75 7.25
N LEU A 100 -7.89 12.68 5.96
CA LEU A 100 -8.24 13.84 5.13
C LEU A 100 -9.44 14.61 5.68
N GLU A 101 -10.50 13.92 6.09
CA GLU A 101 -11.79 14.54 6.47
C GLU A 101 -11.85 15.03 7.93
N HIS A 102 -11.04 14.47 8.84
CA HIS A 102 -11.21 14.68 10.28
C HIS A 102 -9.95 15.11 11.02
N THR A 103 -8.87 15.45 10.31
CA THR A 103 -7.66 15.97 10.92
C THR A 103 -7.08 17.11 10.10
N GLU A 104 -6.25 17.96 10.73
CA GLU A 104 -5.40 18.94 10.01
C GLU A 104 -4.04 18.32 9.60
N HIS A 105 -3.86 17.01 9.83
CA HIS A 105 -2.66 16.28 9.48
C HIS A 105 -2.82 15.54 8.15
N THR A 106 -1.70 15.28 7.48
CA THR A 106 -1.71 14.55 6.20
C THR A 106 -1.44 13.06 6.37
N LEU A 107 -0.58 12.66 7.31
CA LEU A 107 -0.09 11.29 7.43
C LEU A 107 -0.10 10.83 8.89
N LEU A 108 -0.68 9.65 9.13
CA LEU A 108 -0.56 8.92 10.40
C LEU A 108 0.09 7.56 10.15
N VAL A 109 0.88 7.06 11.09
CA VAL A 109 1.61 5.79 10.90
C VAL A 109 1.50 4.81 12.06
N GLY A 110 1.73 3.53 11.76
CA GLY A 110 1.89 2.46 12.75
C GLY A 110 0.65 2.22 13.61
N ASP A 111 0.88 1.83 14.86
CA ASP A 111 -0.22 1.57 15.82
C ASP A 111 -1.02 2.83 16.17
N GLN A 112 -0.45 4.02 16.03
CA GLN A 112 -1.18 5.27 16.26
C GLN A 112 -2.20 5.53 15.15
N ALA A 113 -1.90 5.15 13.90
CA ALA A 113 -2.89 5.14 12.81
C ALA A 113 -4.03 4.14 13.09
N THR A 114 -3.71 2.97 13.64
CA THR A 114 -4.73 2.00 14.09
C THR A 114 -5.62 2.59 15.17
N GLN A 115 -5.06 3.22 16.21
CA GLN A 115 -5.83 3.87 17.26
C GLN A 115 -6.76 4.96 16.72
N PHE A 116 -6.27 5.77 15.78
CA PHE A 116 -7.08 6.74 15.06
C PHE A 116 -8.23 6.06 14.31
N ALA A 117 -7.96 5.01 13.53
CA ALA A 117 -8.98 4.27 12.79
C ALA A 117 -10.08 3.73 13.73
N LEU A 118 -9.70 3.16 14.88
CA LEU A 118 -10.68 2.69 15.87
C LEU A 118 -11.54 3.85 16.40
N SER A 119 -10.96 5.03 16.63
CA SER A 119 -11.70 6.21 17.07
C SER A 119 -12.70 6.73 16.03
N THR A 120 -12.47 6.45 14.74
CA THR A 120 -13.38 6.81 13.64
C THR A 120 -14.36 5.68 13.26
N GLY A 121 -14.41 4.60 14.06
CA GLY A 121 -15.40 3.52 13.91
C GLY A 121 -14.96 2.29 13.10
N PHE A 122 -13.69 2.21 12.69
CA PHE A 122 -13.15 0.98 12.12
C PHE A 122 -12.97 -0.08 13.20
N LYS A 123 -12.85 -1.34 12.77
CA LYS A 123 -12.64 -2.48 13.67
C LYS A 123 -11.23 -3.01 13.54
N GLU A 124 -10.71 -3.46 14.67
CA GLU A 124 -9.46 -4.18 14.71
C GLU A 124 -9.68 -5.60 14.19
N GLU A 125 -8.91 -5.99 13.18
CA GLU A 125 -9.01 -7.28 12.52
C GLU A 125 -7.62 -7.85 12.23
N ASN A 126 -7.51 -9.18 12.23
CA ASN A 126 -6.29 -9.84 11.80
C ASN A 126 -6.10 -9.66 10.28
N LEU A 127 -4.91 -9.21 9.88
CA LEU A 127 -4.55 -9.05 8.47
C LEU A 127 -3.82 -10.27 7.89
N SER A 128 -3.47 -11.26 8.72
CA SER A 128 -2.81 -12.48 8.27
C SER A 128 -3.80 -13.51 7.74
N THR A 129 -3.38 -14.25 6.73
CA THR A 129 -4.09 -15.40 6.15
C THR A 129 -3.17 -16.62 6.18
N ASP A 130 -3.73 -17.81 5.93
CA ASP A 130 -2.90 -19.02 5.79
C ASP A 130 -1.87 -18.86 4.66
N PHE A 131 -2.23 -18.14 3.60
CA PHE A 131 -1.31 -17.77 2.52
C PHE A 131 -0.14 -16.94 3.03
N SER A 132 -0.37 -15.78 3.66
CA SER A 132 0.72 -14.90 4.12
C SER A 132 1.60 -15.57 5.19
N LEU A 133 0.99 -16.35 6.09
CA LEU A 133 1.72 -17.13 7.09
C LEU A 133 2.57 -18.23 6.45
N SER A 134 2.07 -18.93 5.43
CA SER A 134 2.84 -19.94 4.71
C SER A 134 4.02 -19.33 3.95
N LEU A 135 3.79 -18.17 3.32
CA LEU A 135 4.81 -17.42 2.59
C LEU A 135 5.97 -17.00 3.51
N TRP A 136 5.64 -16.45 4.68
CA TRP A 136 6.63 -16.08 5.69
C TRP A 136 7.40 -17.28 6.24
N LYS A 137 6.72 -18.41 6.53
CA LYS A 137 7.38 -19.64 7.00
C LYS A 137 8.37 -20.19 5.98
N GLN A 138 7.99 -20.24 4.70
CA GLN A 138 8.88 -20.67 3.62
C GLN A 138 10.08 -19.75 3.49
N TRP A 139 9.88 -18.45 3.60
CA TRP A 139 10.97 -17.46 3.58
C TRP A 139 11.95 -17.63 4.75
N LYS A 140 11.45 -17.87 5.97
CA LYS A 140 12.29 -18.21 7.13
C LYS A 140 13.08 -19.51 6.92
N GLN A 141 12.47 -20.53 6.33
CA GLN A 141 13.14 -21.78 5.98
C GLN A 141 14.21 -21.59 4.89
N ASN A 142 14.01 -20.61 4.01
CA ASN A 142 14.97 -20.22 2.97
C ASN A 142 16.02 -19.19 3.45
N ASN A 143 16.44 -19.28 4.72
CA ASN A 143 17.44 -18.38 5.32
C ASN A 143 17.13 -16.88 5.13
N CYS A 144 15.85 -16.51 5.15
CA CYS A 144 15.39 -15.14 5.00
C CYS A 144 15.77 -14.51 3.65
N GLN A 145 15.75 -15.28 2.56
CA GLN A 145 16.07 -14.79 1.22
C GLN A 145 14.82 -14.68 0.32
N PRO A 146 14.64 -13.55 -0.40
CA PRO A 146 15.43 -12.32 -0.36
C PRO A 146 15.12 -11.45 0.87
N ASN A 147 16.00 -10.52 1.24
CA ASN A 147 15.73 -9.48 2.24
C ASN A 147 16.35 -8.13 1.84
N TYR A 148 16.05 -7.09 2.62
CA TYR A 148 16.42 -5.70 2.34
C TYR A 148 17.57 -5.18 3.22
N TRP A 149 18.24 -6.05 3.99
CA TRP A 149 19.36 -5.65 4.84
C TRP A 149 20.67 -5.58 4.05
N MET A 150 21.50 -4.59 4.37
CA MET A 150 22.83 -4.41 3.77
C MET A 150 23.83 -3.94 4.83
N ASN A 151 25.10 -4.29 4.68
CA ASN A 151 26.20 -3.85 5.56
C ASN A 151 25.99 -4.20 7.05
N VAL A 152 25.46 -5.39 7.31
CA VAL A 152 25.20 -5.91 8.66
C VAL A 152 25.82 -7.30 8.85
N VAL A 153 25.91 -7.72 10.11
CA VAL A 153 26.30 -9.08 10.51
C VAL A 153 25.19 -9.78 11.28
N PRO A 154 24.91 -11.08 11.03
CA PRO A 154 25.55 -11.94 10.02
C PRO A 154 25.23 -11.49 8.58
N ASP A 155 25.97 -12.01 7.58
CA ASP A 155 25.81 -11.60 6.18
C ASP A 155 24.35 -11.80 5.71
N PRO A 156 23.64 -10.71 5.36
CA PRO A 156 22.22 -10.77 5.03
C PRO A 156 21.95 -11.58 3.77
N LYS A 157 22.93 -11.85 2.91
CA LYS A 157 22.72 -12.66 1.69
C LYS A 157 22.64 -14.16 1.97
N THR A 158 23.04 -14.60 3.15
CA THR A 158 23.14 -16.04 3.49
C THR A 158 22.45 -16.40 4.79
N SER A 159 22.17 -15.42 5.65
CA SER A 159 21.69 -15.66 7.02
C SER A 159 20.51 -14.76 7.36
N CYS A 160 19.60 -15.29 8.17
CA CYS A 160 18.59 -14.51 8.88
C CYS A 160 19.22 -13.65 9.98
N GLY A 161 18.52 -12.58 10.37
CA GLY A 161 18.84 -11.79 11.55
C GLY A 161 18.62 -12.55 12.89
N PRO A 162 18.74 -11.87 14.04
CA PRO A 162 18.86 -10.42 14.17
C PRO A 162 20.21 -9.90 13.66
N TYR A 163 20.13 -8.81 12.88
CA TYR A 163 21.28 -8.17 12.29
C TYR A 163 21.85 -7.10 13.23
N LYS A 164 23.17 -6.93 13.20
CA LYS A 164 23.87 -5.84 13.86
C LYS A 164 24.65 -5.03 12.83
N VAL A 165 24.59 -3.71 12.96
CA VAL A 165 25.37 -2.80 12.11
C VAL A 165 26.86 -3.04 12.28
N LEU A 166 27.59 -3.06 11.17
CA LEU A 166 29.05 -3.11 11.20
C LEU A 166 29.59 -1.74 11.63
N PRO A 167 30.51 -1.67 12.60
CA PRO A 167 31.05 -0.40 13.10
C PRO A 167 31.91 0.37 12.08
N PHE A 168 32.31 -0.27 10.97
CA PHE A 168 33.09 0.35 9.91
C PHE A 168 32.58 -0.11 8.54
N VAL A 169 32.10 0.83 7.72
CA VAL A 169 31.83 0.59 6.30
C VAL A 169 33.12 0.90 5.55
N ASP A 170 33.88 -0.13 5.19
CA ASP A 170 35.04 0.06 4.34
C ASP A 170 34.58 0.50 2.94
N LYS A 171 34.71 1.79 2.65
CA LYS A 171 34.35 2.39 1.36
C LYS A 171 35.35 2.03 0.24
N SER A 172 36.37 1.21 0.52
CA SER A 172 37.38 0.82 -0.48
C SER A 172 36.98 -0.38 -1.34
N GLY A 173 35.94 -1.12 -0.96
CA GLY A 173 35.42 -2.22 -1.77
C GLY A 173 34.50 -1.70 -2.88
N THR A 174 34.87 -1.94 -4.15
CA THR A 174 33.94 -1.80 -5.28
C THR A 174 32.73 -2.70 -5.04
N THR A 175 31.67 -2.16 -4.44
CA THR A 175 30.39 -2.86 -4.35
C THR A 175 29.83 -2.92 -5.76
N ASN A 176 29.98 -4.07 -6.41
CA ASN A 176 29.04 -4.48 -7.45
C ASN A 176 27.68 -4.62 -6.77
N ILE A 177 27.00 -3.48 -6.60
CA ILE A 177 25.58 -3.43 -6.31
C ILE A 177 24.96 -3.97 -7.58
N ASN A 178 24.77 -5.29 -7.65
CA ASN A 178 23.69 -5.80 -8.48
C ASN A 178 22.44 -5.22 -7.83
N PRO A 179 21.76 -4.24 -8.44
CA PRO A 179 20.45 -3.86 -7.95
C PRO A 179 19.69 -5.17 -7.87
N SER A 180 19.16 -5.48 -6.67
CA SER A 180 18.16 -6.52 -6.52
C SER A 180 17.22 -6.36 -7.70
N LYS A 181 17.16 -7.35 -8.60
CA LYS A 181 16.28 -7.31 -9.76
C LYS A 181 14.89 -7.08 -9.19
N PHE A 182 14.41 -5.84 -9.27
CA PHE A 182 13.03 -5.48 -9.02
C PHE A 182 12.26 -6.17 -10.13
N GLY A 183 11.86 -7.40 -9.87
CA GLY A 183 10.97 -8.14 -10.73
C GLY A 183 9.62 -7.44 -10.74
N ILE A 184 8.86 -7.67 -11.81
CA ILE A 184 7.48 -7.22 -11.95
C ILE A 184 6.64 -7.64 -10.73
N ASP A 185 7.02 -8.71 -10.02
CA ASP A 185 6.19 -9.33 -8.97
C ASP A 185 6.45 -8.83 -7.53
N ASN A 186 7.22 -7.75 -7.33
CA ASN A 186 7.77 -7.38 -6.01
C ASN A 186 7.20 -6.12 -5.36
N HIS A 187 6.46 -5.26 -6.06
CA HIS A 187 5.93 -4.01 -5.49
C HIS A 187 4.66 -3.52 -6.20
N ASP A 188 3.69 -4.41 -6.37
CA ASP A 188 2.44 -4.00 -7.03
C ASP A 188 1.53 -3.28 -6.04
N THR A 189 0.80 -2.34 -6.59
CA THR A 189 0.04 -1.34 -5.87
C THR A 189 -1.12 -0.96 -6.77
N ILE A 190 -2.31 -0.82 -6.21
CA ILE A 190 -3.38 -0.14 -6.93
C ILE A 190 -3.22 1.36 -6.73
N GLY A 191 -2.92 2.08 -7.81
CA GLY A 191 -3.10 3.51 -7.91
C GLY A 191 -4.29 3.79 -8.81
N MET A 192 -5.13 4.75 -8.45
CA MET A 192 -6.33 5.11 -9.21
C MET A 192 -6.45 6.63 -9.31
N ILE A 193 -6.81 7.10 -10.50
CA ILE A 193 -7.17 8.49 -10.78
C ILE A 193 -8.56 8.49 -11.41
N VAL A 194 -9.43 9.36 -10.88
CA VAL A 194 -10.79 9.55 -11.38
C VAL A 194 -11.00 11.02 -11.72
N ILE A 195 -11.60 11.27 -12.89
CA ILE A 195 -12.13 12.57 -13.28
C ILE A 195 -13.64 12.41 -13.45
N ASP A 196 -14.43 13.12 -12.65
CA ASP A 196 -15.89 13.05 -12.73
C ASP A 196 -16.45 13.83 -13.95
N GLY A 197 -17.77 13.74 -14.17
CA GLY A 197 -18.44 14.42 -15.28
C GLY A 197 -18.37 15.95 -15.22
N ASN A 198 -17.99 16.54 -14.08
CA ASN A 198 -17.80 17.98 -13.91
C ASN A 198 -16.32 18.38 -14.03
N GLY A 199 -15.42 17.45 -14.36
CA GLY A 199 -13.99 17.71 -14.46
C GLY A 199 -13.26 17.75 -13.11
N ARG A 200 -13.88 17.32 -12.01
CA ARG A 200 -13.20 17.25 -10.70
C ARG A 200 -12.37 16.00 -10.63
N ILE A 201 -11.17 16.12 -10.08
CA ILE A 201 -10.16 15.05 -10.06
C ILE A 201 -9.99 14.56 -8.63
N ALA A 202 -9.83 13.25 -8.48
CA ALA A 202 -9.33 12.64 -7.26
C ALA A 202 -8.30 11.57 -7.62
N GLY A 203 -7.37 11.33 -6.70
CA GLY A 203 -6.36 10.29 -6.83
C GLY A 203 -6.22 9.52 -5.53
N GLY A 204 -5.85 8.25 -5.61
CA GLY A 204 -5.61 7.45 -4.42
C GLY A 204 -4.84 6.18 -4.74
N THR A 205 -4.28 5.59 -3.69
CA THR A 205 -3.43 4.42 -3.80
C THR A 205 -3.50 3.56 -2.56
N SER A 206 -3.33 2.25 -2.70
CA SER A 206 -3.30 1.29 -1.60
C SER A 206 -2.38 0.11 -1.91
N SER A 207 -1.58 -0.31 -0.92
CA SER A 207 -0.63 -1.42 -1.03
C SER A 207 -0.39 -2.07 0.33
N ASN A 208 0.02 -3.34 0.33
CA ASN A 208 0.66 -3.97 1.49
C ASN A 208 2.21 -3.97 1.40
N GLY A 209 2.74 -3.47 0.29
CA GLY A 209 4.16 -3.23 0.06
C GLY A 209 4.97 -4.48 -0.24
N ALA A 210 6.29 -4.34 -0.05
CA ALA A 210 7.24 -5.38 -0.39
C ALA A 210 7.09 -6.63 0.50
N LYS A 211 7.17 -7.80 -0.12
CA LYS A 211 7.29 -9.08 0.60
C LYS A 211 8.55 -9.07 1.45
N PHE A 212 8.41 -9.36 2.75
CA PHE A 212 9.50 -9.44 3.73
C PHE A 212 10.23 -8.11 3.94
N LYS A 213 9.52 -6.98 3.75
CA LYS A 213 10.05 -5.65 4.07
C LYS A 213 10.49 -5.57 5.54
N ILE A 214 11.43 -4.66 5.81
CA ILE A 214 11.83 -4.34 7.19
C ILE A 214 10.61 -3.73 7.89
N PRO A 215 10.26 -4.14 9.12
CA PRO A 215 9.11 -3.62 9.86
C PRO A 215 9.16 -2.10 9.96
N GLY A 216 8.03 -1.45 9.70
CA GLY A 216 7.91 0.01 9.62
C GLY A 216 8.29 0.61 8.26
N ASN A 217 8.74 -0.19 7.28
CA ASN A 217 8.89 0.28 5.90
C ASN A 217 7.52 0.61 5.29
N CYS A 218 7.40 1.84 4.80
CA CYS A 218 6.24 2.35 4.05
C CYS A 218 6.61 2.46 2.57
N VAL A 219 5.63 2.27 1.69
CA VAL A 219 5.80 2.32 0.22
C VAL A 219 5.78 3.74 -0.35
N TYR A 220 5.18 4.71 0.36
CA TYR A 220 4.99 6.10 -0.09
C TYR A 220 5.73 7.12 0.77
#